data_AF-A0A1Z7YWY0-F1
#
_entry.id   AF-A0A1Z7YWY0-F1
#
_cell.length_a   1.000
_cell.length_b   1.000
_cell.length_c   1.000
_cell.angle_alpha   90.00
_cell.angle_beta   90.00
_cell.angle_gamma   90.00
#
_symmetry.space_group_name_H-M   'P 1'
#
loop_
_entity.id
_entity.type
_entity.pdbx_description
1 polymer ?
#
loop_
_entity_poly.entity_id
_entity_poly.type
_entity_poly.pdbx_seq_one_letter_code
_entity_poly.pdbx_strand_id
1 'polypeptide(L)'
;MNSVLSLLSSMNSKRQKTTSESGEPIADIALLLEGTYPYIRGGVSSWVHQIISGLPEYTFCLIFLGGEKSSYGSAQYELPSNVVHLEHHYLMDLSKDSKPKKTKGNKAEFADIRVLHEQFKTGKPIKDDTMMSVFSNLGKPNGIPKHDFLHSEESWGMISDSYEKYCTEPSFIDYFWSVRIMHAPLFMLAEAARKMPHVRSIHSISTGYAGLLGVMVAQQRNIPYHCCPTV
;
A
#
# COMPACT_ATOMS: atom_id res chain seq x y z
N MET A 1 -2.12 48.83 10.39
CA MET A 1 -2.89 47.56 10.45
C MET A 1 -2.52 46.55 9.36
N ASN A 2 -1.81 46.91 8.28
CA ASN A 2 -1.45 45.96 7.21
C ASN A 2 -0.04 45.35 7.29
N SER A 3 0.72 45.60 8.36
CA SER A 3 2.09 45.06 8.54
C SER A 3 2.16 43.82 9.46
N VAL A 4 1.08 43.51 10.18
CA VAL A 4 1.02 42.33 11.09
C VAL A 4 0.45 41.10 10.37
N LEU A 5 -0.31 41.29 9.29
CA LEU A 5 -0.91 40.22 8.50
C LEU A 5 0.05 39.55 7.50
N SER A 6 1.16 40.21 7.10
CA SER A 6 2.16 39.56 6.23
C SER A 6 3.12 38.64 6.99
N LEU A 7 3.30 38.87 8.30
CA LEU A 7 4.15 38.03 9.16
C LEU A 7 3.48 36.71 9.58
N LEU A 8 2.15 36.63 9.60
CA LEU A 8 1.42 35.39 9.90
C LEU A 8 1.24 34.48 8.67
N SER A 9 1.41 35.02 7.46
CA SER A 9 1.40 34.21 6.22
C SER A 9 2.74 33.49 5.96
N SER A 10 3.82 33.91 6.64
CA SER A 10 5.17 33.35 6.45
C SER A 10 5.53 32.21 7.43
N MET A 11 4.62 31.77 8.31
CA MET A 11 4.94 30.80 9.38
C MET A 11 4.31 29.42 9.23
N ASN A 12 3.67 29.09 8.09
CA ASN A 12 3.10 27.74 7.87
C ASN A 12 3.61 27.01 6.63
N SER A 13 4.77 27.42 6.13
CA SER A 13 5.49 26.72 5.06
C SER A 13 6.92 26.46 5.50
N LYS A 14 7.11 25.43 6.36
CA LYS A 14 8.38 24.70 6.47
C LYS A 14 8.24 23.47 7.37
N ARG A 15 8.69 22.34 6.79
CA ARG A 15 8.97 21.02 7.38
C ARG A 15 7.80 20.03 7.47
N GLN A 16 7.35 19.57 6.30
CA GLN A 16 7.34 18.12 6.10
C GLN A 16 8.81 17.67 6.20
N LYS A 17 9.16 17.04 7.32
CA LYS A 17 10.47 16.41 7.50
C LYS A 17 10.40 15.04 6.82
N THR A 18 10.30 15.04 5.50
CA THR A 18 10.49 13.83 4.70
C THR A 18 11.96 13.46 4.75
N THR A 19 12.21 12.17 4.97
CA THR A 19 13.50 11.45 5.02
C THR A 19 14.44 11.84 6.18
N SER A 20 14.60 10.92 7.14
CA SER A 20 15.75 10.91 8.05
C SER A 20 17.00 10.60 7.24
N GLU A 21 17.82 11.62 6.97
CA GLU A 21 19.14 11.47 6.35
C GLU A 21 20.14 10.70 7.24
N SER A 22 19.78 10.36 8.49
CA SER A 22 20.64 9.64 9.45
C SER A 22 20.52 8.12 9.40
N GLY A 23 19.66 7.53 8.57
CA GLY A 23 19.43 6.07 8.58
C GLY A 23 18.78 5.53 9.86
N GLU A 24 18.54 6.39 10.85
CA GLU A 24 17.88 6.03 12.09
C GLU A 24 16.36 5.88 11.87
N PRO A 25 15.73 4.89 12.54
CA PRO A 25 14.28 4.74 12.52
C PRO A 25 13.61 6.01 13.03
N ILE A 26 12.59 6.48 12.33
CA ILE A 26 11.81 7.64 12.78
C ILE A 26 10.84 7.28 13.92
N ALA A 27 10.51 5.99 14.03
CA ALA A 27 9.59 5.44 15.01
C ALA A 27 9.98 4.00 15.39
N ASP A 28 9.57 3.56 16.56
CA ASP A 28 9.77 2.18 16.99
C ASP A 28 8.85 1.23 16.24
N ILE A 29 7.56 1.58 16.13
CA ILE A 29 6.53 0.70 15.59
C ILE A 29 5.74 1.41 14.47
N ALA A 30 5.67 0.79 13.29
CA ALA A 30 4.67 1.16 12.29
C ALA A 30 3.36 0.39 12.50
N LEU A 31 2.25 1.11 12.67
CA LEU A 31 0.91 0.52 12.67
C LEU A 31 0.28 0.66 11.29
N LEU A 32 -0.07 -0.48 10.68
CA LEU A 32 -0.77 -0.52 9.40
C LEU A 32 -2.27 -0.64 9.66
N LEU A 33 -3.02 0.37 9.22
CA LEU A 33 -4.41 0.62 9.60
C LEU A 33 -5.28 0.73 8.36
N GLU A 34 -6.06 -0.30 8.05
CA GLU A 34 -6.99 -0.29 6.91
C GLU A 34 -8.37 0.19 7.33
N GLY A 35 -8.85 1.31 6.78
CA GLY A 35 -10.20 1.81 6.96
C GLY A 35 -10.64 2.06 8.41
N THR A 36 -9.69 2.23 9.34
CA THR A 36 -9.97 2.30 10.80
C THR A 36 -9.44 3.60 11.42
N TYR A 37 -8.46 3.51 12.33
CA TYR A 37 -7.92 4.64 13.07
C TYR A 37 -7.10 5.56 12.14
N PRO A 38 -7.13 6.90 12.31
CA PRO A 38 -7.91 7.68 13.28
C PRO A 38 -9.28 8.16 12.76
N TYR A 39 -9.76 7.68 11.62
CA TYR A 39 -10.90 8.28 10.90
C TYR A 39 -12.25 7.65 11.17
N ILE A 40 -12.28 6.35 11.48
CA ILE A 40 -13.52 5.63 11.73
C ILE A 40 -13.63 5.32 13.22
N ARG A 41 -14.77 5.64 13.84
CA ARG A 41 -15.05 5.23 15.22
C ARG A 41 -15.43 3.75 15.25
N GLY A 42 -14.92 3.02 16.21
CA GLY A 42 -15.22 1.60 16.38
C GLY A 42 -14.29 0.93 17.37
N GLY A 43 -14.54 -0.35 17.66
CA GLY A 43 -13.75 -1.13 18.62
C GLY A 43 -12.26 -1.16 18.27
N VAL A 44 -11.94 -1.41 16.99
CA VAL A 44 -10.55 -1.44 16.51
C VAL A 44 -9.86 -0.10 16.72
N SER A 45 -10.48 1.02 16.31
CA SER A 45 -9.86 2.34 16.44
C SER A 45 -9.69 2.76 17.90
N SER A 46 -10.66 2.46 18.76
CA SER A 46 -10.54 2.72 20.19
C SER A 46 -9.42 1.89 20.83
N TRP A 47 -9.29 0.63 20.45
CA TRP A 47 -8.20 -0.24 20.92
C TRP A 47 -6.82 0.25 20.44
N VAL A 48 -6.70 0.64 19.17
CA VAL A 48 -5.46 1.25 18.64
C VAL A 48 -5.11 2.52 19.44
N HIS A 49 -6.08 3.38 19.69
CA HIS A 49 -5.85 4.59 20.47
C HIS A 49 -5.39 4.30 21.91
N GLN A 50 -5.96 3.26 22.54
CA GLN A 50 -5.57 2.80 23.87
C GLN A 50 -4.15 2.22 23.89
N ILE A 51 -3.74 1.47 22.85
CA ILE A 51 -2.37 0.97 22.73
C ILE A 51 -1.38 2.12 22.63
N ILE A 52 -1.62 3.06 21.72
CA ILE A 52 -0.72 4.19 21.50
C ILE A 52 -0.60 5.02 22.79
N SER A 53 -1.73 5.30 23.44
CA SER A 53 -1.76 6.10 24.67
C SER A 53 -1.21 5.36 25.89
N GLY A 54 -1.35 4.04 25.93
CA GLY A 54 -0.90 3.19 27.03
C GLY A 54 0.58 2.81 26.98
N LEU A 55 1.26 3.10 25.86
CA LEU A 55 2.67 2.80 25.62
C LEU A 55 3.45 4.09 25.26
N PRO A 56 3.50 5.11 26.14
CA PRO A 56 4.15 6.39 25.86
C PRO A 56 5.67 6.27 25.66
N GLU A 57 6.29 5.18 26.12
CA GLU A 57 7.71 4.88 25.94
C GLU A 57 8.08 4.47 24.51
N TYR A 58 7.10 4.12 23.67
CA TYR A 58 7.29 3.79 22.26
C TYR A 58 6.76 4.90 21.35
N THR A 59 7.46 5.11 20.24
CA THR A 59 7.04 6.01 19.17
C THR A 59 6.35 5.26 18.04
N PHE A 60 5.27 5.83 17.52
CA PHE A 60 4.40 5.21 16.53
C PHE A 60 4.38 5.98 15.20
N CYS A 61 4.51 5.23 14.12
CA CYS A 61 4.29 5.68 12.75
C CYS A 61 2.99 5.05 12.24
N LEU A 62 2.02 5.86 11.81
CA LEU A 62 0.73 5.37 11.35
C LEU A 62 0.69 5.36 9.82
N ILE A 63 0.40 4.20 9.25
CA ILE A 63 0.20 4.04 7.81
C ILE A 63 -1.28 3.72 7.60
N PHE A 64 -2.03 4.73 7.17
CA PHE A 64 -3.45 4.58 6.91
C PHE A 64 -3.69 4.14 5.47
N LEU A 65 -4.43 3.04 5.30
CA LEU A 65 -4.92 2.56 4.01
C LEU A 65 -6.43 2.80 3.93
N GLY A 66 -6.88 3.55 2.92
CA GLY A 66 -8.30 3.81 2.69
C GLY A 66 -8.77 3.41 1.30
N GLY A 67 -10.08 3.33 1.09
CA GLY A 67 -10.68 3.17 -0.24
C GLY A 67 -10.50 4.43 -1.09
N GLU A 68 -11.42 5.38 -0.94
CA GLU A 68 -11.34 6.72 -1.53
C GLU A 68 -11.15 7.78 -0.45
N LYS A 69 -10.40 8.85 -0.75
CA LYS A 69 -10.18 9.95 0.18
C LYS A 69 -11.48 10.64 0.62
N SER A 70 -12.42 10.80 -0.31
CA SER A 70 -13.76 11.37 -0.10
C SER A 70 -14.59 10.61 0.92
N SER A 71 -14.31 9.31 1.13
CA SER A 71 -15.02 8.47 2.10
C SER A 71 -14.64 8.76 3.56
N TYR A 72 -13.58 9.54 3.81
CA TYR A 72 -13.08 9.81 5.15
C TYR A 72 -13.22 11.30 5.50
N GLY A 73 -13.85 11.57 6.65
CA GLY A 73 -13.97 12.91 7.22
C GLY A 73 -12.71 13.34 7.99
N SER A 74 -12.89 14.25 8.95
CA SER A 74 -11.81 14.61 9.87
C SER A 74 -11.45 13.43 10.79
N ALA A 75 -10.21 13.45 11.31
CA ALA A 75 -9.80 12.51 12.35
C ALA A 75 -10.78 12.57 13.54
N GLN A 76 -11.19 11.40 14.03
CA GLN A 76 -12.15 11.23 15.11
C GLN A 76 -11.49 11.11 16.49
N TYR A 77 -10.15 11.03 16.50
CA TYR A 77 -9.31 10.91 17.67
C TYR A 77 -8.21 11.97 17.58
N GLU A 78 -7.87 12.57 18.71
CA GLU A 78 -6.65 13.36 18.83
C GLU A 78 -5.45 12.40 18.86
N LEU A 79 -4.43 12.67 18.05
CA LEU A 79 -3.25 11.81 18.00
C LEU A 79 -2.36 12.10 19.22
N PRO A 80 -2.01 11.08 20.03
CA PRO A 80 -1.06 11.23 21.13
C PRO A 80 0.31 11.75 20.65
N SER A 81 1.06 12.40 21.55
CA SER A 81 2.36 13.01 21.21
C SER A 81 3.44 12.01 20.78
N ASN A 82 3.29 10.73 21.12
CA ASN A 82 4.16 9.65 20.68
C ASN A 82 3.80 9.12 19.27
N VAL A 83 2.80 9.69 18.60
CA VAL A 83 2.59 9.51 17.15
C VAL A 83 3.44 10.53 16.40
N VAL A 84 4.51 10.07 15.77
CA VAL A 84 5.53 10.94 15.14
C VAL A 84 5.36 11.06 13.63
N HIS A 85 4.54 10.18 13.03
CA HIS A 85 4.24 10.20 11.60
C HIS A 85 2.85 9.63 11.32
N LEU A 86 2.14 10.22 10.36
CA LEU A 86 0.90 9.70 9.79
C LEU A 86 0.91 9.93 8.28
N GLU A 87 0.85 8.85 7.50
CA GLU A 87 0.68 8.91 6.05
C GLU A 87 -0.57 8.18 5.59
N HIS A 88 -1.06 8.58 4.43
CA HIS A 88 -2.31 8.10 3.85
C HIS A 88 -2.06 7.54 2.47
N HIS A 89 -2.55 6.34 2.23
CA HIS A 89 -2.61 5.76 0.91
C HIS A 89 -4.04 5.31 0.60
N TYR A 90 -4.53 5.67 -0.59
CA TYR A 90 -5.90 5.37 -1.00
C TYR A 90 -5.87 4.36 -2.16
N LEU A 91 -6.49 3.20 -1.96
CA LEU A 91 -6.47 2.06 -2.89
C LEU A 91 -7.16 2.38 -4.22
N MET A 92 -8.21 3.21 -4.16
CA MET A 92 -9.01 3.63 -5.32
C MET A 92 -8.52 4.94 -5.93
N ASP A 93 -7.49 5.56 -5.35
CA ASP A 93 -6.83 6.73 -5.95
C ASP A 93 -5.93 6.26 -7.10
N LEU A 94 -6.58 5.80 -8.16
CA LEU A 94 -5.94 5.45 -9.43
C LEU A 94 -5.52 6.70 -10.21
N SER A 95 -5.36 7.85 -9.54
CA SER A 95 -5.33 9.14 -10.19
C SER A 95 -4.23 9.28 -11.25
N LYS A 96 -4.72 9.77 -12.38
CA LYS A 96 -4.00 10.31 -13.54
C LYS A 96 -3.26 9.27 -14.37
N ASP A 97 -4.03 8.35 -14.96
CA ASP A 97 -3.57 7.63 -16.13
C ASP A 97 -3.08 8.64 -17.17
N SER A 98 -1.77 8.60 -17.45
CA SER A 98 -1.19 9.21 -18.63
C SER A 98 -1.87 8.63 -19.87
N LYS A 99 -1.99 9.40 -20.95
CA LYS A 99 -2.59 8.92 -22.20
C LYS A 99 -2.03 7.52 -22.56
N PRO A 100 -2.90 6.53 -22.88
CA PRO A 100 -2.46 5.19 -23.20
C PRO A 100 -1.41 5.22 -24.31
N LYS A 101 -0.22 4.69 -24.02
CA LYS A 101 0.84 4.48 -25.01
C LYS A 101 0.96 2.98 -25.26
N LYS A 102 0.96 2.58 -26.54
CA LYS A 102 1.21 1.18 -26.92
C LYS A 102 2.60 0.76 -26.42
N THR A 103 2.65 -0.34 -25.70
CA THR A 103 3.86 -0.95 -25.15
C THR A 103 3.72 -2.47 -25.27
N LYS A 104 4.84 -3.16 -25.55
CA LYS A 104 4.82 -4.61 -25.61
C LYS A 104 4.72 -5.22 -24.21
N GLY A 105 5.36 -4.61 -23.21
CA GLY A 105 5.55 -5.20 -21.89
C GLY A 105 6.76 -6.16 -21.85
N ASN A 106 7.26 -6.45 -20.65
CA ASN A 106 8.40 -7.34 -20.45
C ASN A 106 7.95 -8.80 -20.28
N LYS A 107 8.18 -9.62 -21.32
CA LYS A 107 7.80 -11.04 -21.33
C LYS A 107 8.30 -11.85 -20.14
N ALA A 108 9.54 -11.62 -19.68
CA ALA A 108 10.11 -12.39 -18.57
C ALA A 108 9.38 -12.09 -17.26
N GLU A 109 9.12 -10.81 -16.99
CA GLU A 109 8.41 -10.38 -15.78
C GLU A 109 6.95 -10.87 -15.76
N PHE A 110 6.27 -10.83 -16.91
CA PHE A 110 4.91 -11.40 -17.01
C PHE A 110 4.89 -12.93 -16.90
N ALA A 111 5.98 -13.63 -17.25
CA ALA A 111 6.10 -15.07 -17.01
C ALA A 111 6.13 -15.40 -15.51
N ASP A 112 6.86 -14.61 -14.71
CA ASP A 112 6.89 -14.76 -13.25
C ASP A 112 5.49 -14.55 -12.64
N ILE A 113 4.74 -13.55 -13.13
CA ILE A 113 3.34 -13.32 -12.72
C ILE A 113 2.47 -14.54 -13.07
N ARG A 114 2.60 -15.11 -14.28
CA ARG A 114 1.85 -16.33 -14.69
C ARG A 114 2.17 -17.51 -13.76
N VAL A 115 3.44 -17.74 -13.45
CA VAL A 115 3.85 -18.81 -12.51
C VAL A 115 3.22 -18.58 -11.14
N LEU A 116 3.26 -17.36 -10.63
CA LEU A 116 2.66 -17.01 -9.34
C LEU A 116 1.14 -17.27 -9.32
N HIS A 117 0.42 -16.85 -10.38
CA HIS A 117 -1.03 -17.11 -10.49
C HIS A 117 -1.36 -18.60 -10.57
N GLU A 118 -0.60 -19.39 -11.32
CA GLU A 118 -0.80 -20.84 -11.37
C GLU A 118 -0.52 -21.50 -10.02
N GLN A 119 0.49 -21.04 -9.28
CA GLN A 119 0.77 -21.50 -7.92
C GLN A 119 -0.37 -21.17 -6.95
N PHE A 120 -0.92 -19.95 -6.99
CA PHE A 120 -2.08 -19.56 -6.17
C PHE A 120 -3.27 -20.51 -6.37
N LYS A 121 -3.51 -20.97 -7.61
CA LYS A 121 -4.61 -21.90 -7.92
C LYS A 121 -4.43 -23.29 -7.30
N THR A 122 -3.20 -23.69 -7.01
CA THR A 122 -2.95 -25.02 -6.42
C THR A 122 -3.32 -25.09 -4.94
N GLY A 123 -3.52 -23.95 -4.26
CA GLY A 123 -3.74 -23.88 -2.82
C GLY A 123 -2.55 -24.35 -1.97
N LYS A 124 -1.39 -24.61 -2.60
CA LYS A 124 -0.16 -25.02 -1.91
C LYS A 124 0.65 -23.80 -1.48
N PRO A 125 1.51 -23.94 -0.45
CA PRO A 125 2.48 -22.91 -0.11
C PRO A 125 3.30 -22.51 -1.33
N ILE A 126 3.36 -21.20 -1.56
CA ILE A 126 4.12 -20.60 -2.65
C ILE A 126 5.59 -20.55 -2.23
N LYS A 127 6.50 -20.75 -3.19
CA LYS A 127 7.92 -20.55 -2.92
C LYS A 127 8.17 -19.07 -2.68
N ASP A 128 8.76 -18.74 -1.53
CA ASP A 128 9.04 -17.36 -1.11
C ASP A 128 9.77 -16.58 -2.23
N ASP A 129 10.74 -17.20 -2.91
CA ASP A 129 11.53 -16.57 -3.97
C ASP A 129 10.69 -16.02 -5.14
N THR A 130 9.65 -16.75 -5.57
CA THR A 130 8.80 -16.34 -6.69
C THR A 130 7.90 -15.18 -6.29
N MET A 131 7.32 -15.24 -5.09
CA MET A 131 6.49 -14.16 -4.55
C MET A 131 7.33 -12.89 -4.32
N MET A 132 8.54 -13.05 -3.78
CA MET A 132 9.49 -11.96 -3.57
C MET A 132 9.93 -11.31 -4.89
N SER A 133 10.23 -12.10 -5.93
CA SER A 133 10.57 -11.57 -7.27
C SER A 133 9.46 -10.64 -7.76
N VAL A 134 8.22 -11.12 -7.80
CA VAL A 134 7.06 -10.37 -8.30
C VAL A 134 6.82 -9.10 -7.49
N PHE A 135 6.76 -9.17 -6.16
CA PHE A 135 6.52 -7.98 -5.32
C PHE A 135 7.66 -6.97 -5.37
N SER A 136 8.91 -7.44 -5.50
CA SER A 136 10.06 -6.56 -5.61
C SER A 136 10.11 -5.83 -6.96
N ASN A 137 9.62 -6.44 -8.04
CA ASN A 137 9.61 -5.88 -9.38
C ASN A 137 8.35 -5.05 -9.69
N LEU A 138 7.30 -5.19 -8.89
CA LEU A 138 6.04 -4.48 -9.08
C LEU A 138 6.21 -2.95 -8.96
N GLY A 139 5.80 -2.23 -10.00
CA GLY A 139 5.89 -0.77 -10.11
C GLY A 139 7.28 -0.22 -10.43
N LYS A 140 8.30 -1.07 -10.63
CA LYS A 140 9.64 -0.62 -11.04
C LYS A 140 9.74 -0.45 -12.57
N PRO A 141 10.49 0.54 -13.07
CA PRO A 141 10.73 0.71 -14.51
C PRO A 141 11.37 -0.52 -15.18
N ASN A 142 12.30 -1.18 -14.49
CA ASN A 142 12.98 -2.39 -14.97
C ASN A 142 12.28 -3.70 -14.57
N GLY A 143 11.10 -3.61 -13.95
CA GLY A 143 10.28 -4.75 -13.55
C GLY A 143 8.93 -4.70 -14.26
N ILE A 144 7.85 -4.53 -13.50
CA ILE A 144 6.49 -4.41 -14.03
C ILE A 144 5.99 -2.99 -13.74
N PRO A 145 6.18 -2.02 -14.63
CA PRO A 145 5.57 -0.71 -14.48
C PRO A 145 4.05 -0.80 -14.40
N LYS A 146 3.42 0.06 -13.58
CA LYS A 146 1.94 0.15 -13.54
C LYS A 146 1.35 0.39 -14.93
N HIS A 147 2.02 1.20 -15.75
CA HIS A 147 1.61 1.46 -17.14
C HIS A 147 1.62 0.19 -18.02
N ASP A 148 2.64 -0.65 -17.90
CA ASP A 148 2.71 -1.91 -18.66
C ASP A 148 1.61 -2.87 -18.21
N PHE A 149 1.33 -2.99 -16.91
CA PHE A 149 0.19 -3.79 -16.44
C PHE A 149 -1.16 -3.29 -17.00
N LEU A 150 -1.35 -1.97 -17.09
CA LEU A 150 -2.60 -1.38 -17.57
C LEU A 150 -2.74 -1.35 -19.10
N HIS A 151 -1.65 -1.40 -19.88
CA HIS A 151 -1.72 -1.11 -21.32
C HIS A 151 -0.87 -2.00 -22.23
N SER A 152 -0.09 -2.95 -21.70
CA SER A 152 0.78 -3.80 -22.53
C SER A 152 0.03 -4.90 -23.27
N GLU A 153 0.59 -5.30 -24.41
CA GLU A 153 0.16 -6.49 -25.16
C GLU A 153 0.32 -7.77 -24.32
N GLU A 154 1.39 -7.90 -23.52
CA GLU A 154 1.58 -9.05 -22.61
C GLU A 154 0.49 -9.13 -21.53
N SER A 155 0.10 -7.99 -20.93
CA SER A 155 -1.00 -7.95 -19.95
C SER A 155 -2.32 -8.33 -20.60
N TRP A 156 -2.62 -7.78 -21.78
CA TRP A 156 -3.81 -8.15 -22.55
C TRP A 156 -3.86 -9.65 -22.82
N GLY A 157 -2.78 -10.22 -23.38
CA GLY A 157 -2.69 -11.65 -23.66
C GLY A 157 -2.90 -12.49 -22.40
N MET A 158 -2.26 -12.13 -21.29
CA MET A 158 -2.42 -12.86 -20.03
C MET A 158 -3.86 -12.85 -19.50
N ILE A 159 -4.54 -11.71 -19.57
CA ILE A 159 -5.94 -11.58 -19.12
C ILE A 159 -6.85 -12.36 -20.07
N SER A 160 -6.67 -12.24 -21.39
CA SER A 160 -7.43 -12.99 -22.40
C SER A 160 -7.25 -14.50 -22.26
N ASP A 161 -6.02 -15.00 -22.17
CA ASP A 161 -5.71 -16.41 -21.99
C ASP A 161 -6.38 -16.96 -20.72
N SER A 162 -6.37 -16.17 -19.64
CA SER A 162 -6.96 -16.56 -18.35
C SER A 162 -8.48 -16.59 -18.42
N TYR A 163 -9.11 -15.64 -19.12
CA TYR A 163 -10.55 -15.63 -19.34
C TYR A 163 -10.99 -16.86 -20.13
N GLU A 164 -10.35 -17.12 -21.28
CA GLU A 164 -10.70 -18.25 -22.15
C GLU A 164 -10.53 -19.60 -21.45
N LYS A 165 -9.51 -19.73 -20.61
CA LYS A 165 -9.19 -21.00 -19.94
C LYS A 165 -10.01 -21.27 -18.68
N TYR A 166 -10.39 -20.24 -17.93
CA TYR A 166 -10.91 -20.41 -16.56
C TYR A 166 -12.28 -19.78 -16.31
N CYS A 167 -12.76 -18.86 -17.15
CA CYS A 167 -14.03 -18.18 -16.92
C CYS A 167 -15.14 -18.73 -17.80
N THR A 168 -16.30 -18.91 -17.20
CA THR A 168 -17.56 -19.22 -17.88
C THR A 168 -18.46 -17.98 -18.05
N GLU A 169 -18.05 -16.83 -17.51
CA GLU A 169 -18.79 -15.58 -17.55
C GLU A 169 -18.98 -15.07 -18.98
N PRO A 170 -20.17 -14.55 -19.36
CA PRO A 170 -20.44 -14.13 -20.72
C PRO A 170 -19.74 -12.82 -21.12
N SER A 171 -19.35 -11.99 -20.15
CA SER A 171 -18.79 -10.65 -20.41
C SER A 171 -17.28 -10.61 -20.14
N PHE A 172 -16.49 -10.66 -21.22
CA PHE A 172 -15.04 -10.42 -21.15
C PHE A 172 -14.72 -9.03 -20.57
N ILE A 173 -15.55 -8.02 -20.86
CA ILE A 173 -15.32 -6.65 -20.41
C ILE A 173 -15.39 -6.54 -18.88
N ASP A 174 -16.38 -7.19 -18.26
CA ASP A 174 -16.52 -7.16 -16.80
C ASP A 174 -15.38 -7.92 -16.13
N TYR A 175 -14.97 -9.06 -16.70
CA TYR A 175 -13.79 -9.78 -16.24
C TYR A 175 -12.52 -8.93 -16.33
N PHE A 176 -12.29 -8.30 -17.48
CA PHE A 176 -11.13 -7.44 -17.73
C PHE A 176 -11.04 -6.31 -16.72
N TRP A 177 -12.13 -5.58 -16.48
CA TRP A 177 -12.16 -4.52 -15.48
C TRP A 177 -12.00 -5.03 -14.06
N SER A 178 -12.62 -6.17 -13.72
CA SER A 178 -12.46 -6.79 -12.40
C SER A 178 -11.00 -7.12 -12.11
N VAL A 179 -10.28 -7.76 -13.05
CA VAL A 179 -8.86 -8.08 -12.90
C VAL A 179 -8.04 -6.81 -12.67
N ARG A 180 -8.28 -5.77 -13.46
CA ARG A 180 -7.54 -4.50 -13.32
C ARG A 180 -7.78 -3.83 -11.98
N ILE A 181 -9.04 -3.77 -11.53
CA ILE A 181 -9.41 -3.17 -10.26
C ILE A 181 -8.79 -3.93 -9.08
N MET A 182 -8.75 -5.26 -9.13
CA MET A 182 -8.15 -6.08 -8.06
C MET A 182 -6.63 -5.93 -7.96
N HIS A 183 -5.92 -5.79 -9.08
CA HIS A 183 -4.45 -5.71 -9.08
C HIS A 183 -3.91 -4.30 -8.94
N ALA A 184 -4.69 -3.29 -9.33
CA ALA A 184 -4.31 -1.89 -9.27
C ALA A 184 -3.76 -1.45 -7.89
N PRO A 185 -4.41 -1.80 -6.76
CA PRO A 185 -3.92 -1.46 -5.42
C PRO A 185 -2.52 -2.00 -5.12
N LEU A 186 -2.13 -3.14 -5.71
CA LEU A 186 -0.82 -3.76 -5.45
C LEU A 186 0.34 -2.84 -5.87
N PHE A 187 0.18 -2.07 -6.95
CA PHE A 187 1.20 -1.11 -7.39
C PHE A 187 1.39 0.03 -6.39
N MET A 188 0.28 0.52 -5.83
CA MET A 188 0.30 1.53 -4.79
C MET A 188 0.99 0.95 -3.53
N LEU A 189 0.64 -0.26 -3.10
CA LEU A 189 1.26 -0.88 -1.93
C LEU A 189 2.76 -1.13 -2.12
N ALA A 190 3.18 -1.54 -3.32
CA ALA A 190 4.59 -1.69 -3.63
C ALA A 190 5.35 -0.35 -3.57
N GLU A 191 4.72 0.74 -4.01
CA GLU A 191 5.27 2.09 -3.88
C GLU A 191 5.32 2.56 -2.42
N ALA A 192 4.24 2.36 -1.66
CA ALA A 192 4.16 2.63 -0.24
C ALA A 192 5.25 1.87 0.51
N ALA A 193 5.44 0.57 0.23
CA ALA A 193 6.47 -0.25 0.87
C ALA A 193 7.89 0.30 0.65
N ARG A 194 8.18 0.79 -0.57
CA ARG A 194 9.47 1.42 -0.90
C ARG A 194 9.67 2.75 -0.20
N LYS A 195 8.62 3.58 -0.11
CA LYS A 195 8.70 4.95 0.44
C LYS A 195 8.44 5.04 1.94
N MET A 196 7.92 3.98 2.56
CA MET A 196 7.53 3.96 3.97
C MET A 196 8.72 4.44 4.83
N PRO A 197 8.50 5.28 5.86
CA PRO A 197 9.59 5.68 6.74
C PRO A 197 10.30 4.48 7.38
N HIS A 198 11.57 4.65 7.75
CA HIS A 198 12.32 3.61 8.45
C HIS A 198 11.78 3.45 9.88
N VAL A 199 11.50 2.21 10.29
CA VAL A 199 10.94 1.84 11.61
C VAL A 199 11.59 0.57 12.10
N ARG A 200 11.52 0.29 13.41
CA ARG A 200 12.13 -0.92 13.99
C ARG A 200 11.28 -2.17 13.80
N SER A 201 9.96 -2.03 13.84
CA SER A 201 9.01 -3.14 13.63
C SER A 201 7.71 -2.67 12.99
N ILE A 202 6.94 -3.63 12.47
CA ILE A 202 5.64 -3.39 11.84
C ILE A 202 4.58 -4.22 12.55
N HIS A 203 3.42 -3.63 12.78
CA HIS A 203 2.24 -4.33 13.23
C HIS A 203 1.03 -3.97 12.37
N SER A 204 0.46 -4.94 11.65
CA SER A 204 -0.79 -4.74 10.91
C SER A 204 -1.98 -5.11 11.79
N ILE A 205 -2.88 -4.14 12.00
CA ILE A 205 -4.06 -4.32 12.84
C ILE A 205 -5.17 -5.06 12.09
N SER A 206 -5.24 -4.91 10.77
CA SER A 206 -6.18 -5.60 9.90
C SER A 206 -5.49 -6.60 8.97
N THR A 207 -6.21 -7.67 8.63
CA THR A 207 -5.86 -8.56 7.51
C THR A 207 -6.39 -7.97 6.21
N GLY A 208 -5.66 -8.09 5.11
CA GLY A 208 -6.02 -7.47 3.83
C GLY A 208 -4.82 -6.76 3.20
N TYR A 209 -5.05 -5.56 2.65
CA TYR A 209 -3.99 -4.76 2.05
C TYR A 209 -2.98 -4.25 3.08
N ALA A 210 -3.41 -4.00 4.32
CA ALA A 210 -2.49 -3.68 5.41
C ALA A 210 -1.56 -4.87 5.72
N GLY A 211 -2.10 -6.09 5.75
CA GLY A 211 -1.30 -7.29 5.94
C GLY A 211 -0.31 -7.51 4.80
N LEU A 212 -0.77 -7.37 3.56
CA LEU A 212 0.08 -7.49 2.37
C LEU A 212 1.21 -6.44 2.35
N LEU A 213 0.90 -5.19 2.70
CA LEU A 213 1.92 -4.15 2.86
C LEU A 213 2.95 -4.53 3.93
N GLY A 214 2.48 -5.06 5.06
CA GLY A 214 3.35 -5.55 6.13
C GLY A 214 4.33 -6.61 5.64
N VAL A 215 3.85 -7.61 4.90
CA VAL A 215 4.70 -8.64 4.27
C VAL A 215 5.70 -8.02 3.31
N MET A 216 5.26 -7.13 2.41
CA MET A 216 6.14 -6.48 1.43
C MET A 216 7.28 -5.72 2.12
N VAL A 217 6.98 -4.94 3.16
CA VAL A 217 8.00 -4.14 3.86
C VAL A 217 8.92 -5.04 4.69
N ALA A 218 8.37 -6.02 5.42
CA ALA A 218 9.14 -6.94 6.23
C ALA A 218 10.15 -7.71 5.38
N GLN A 219 9.73 -8.20 4.22
CA GLN A 219 10.61 -8.89 3.26
C GLN A 219 11.67 -7.94 2.67
N GLN A 220 11.28 -6.72 2.28
CA GLN A 220 12.23 -5.76 1.68
C GLN A 220 13.29 -5.25 2.65
N ARG A 221 12.96 -5.15 3.95
CA ARG A 221 13.80 -4.48 4.95
C ARG A 221 14.35 -5.44 6.01
N ASN A 222 13.92 -6.70 6.01
CA ASN A 222 14.28 -7.70 7.01
C ASN A 222 14.04 -7.22 8.45
N ILE A 223 12.84 -6.68 8.71
CA ILE A 223 12.42 -6.19 10.04
C ILE A 223 11.25 -7.01 10.60
N PRO A 224 11.11 -7.12 11.94
CA PRO A 224 10.01 -7.84 12.57
C PRO A 224 8.63 -7.36 12.12
N TYR A 225 7.77 -8.32 11.78
CA TYR A 225 6.38 -8.07 11.39
C TYR A 225 5.41 -8.92 12.19
N HIS A 226 4.44 -8.25 12.80
CA HIS A 226 3.35 -8.85 13.55
C HIS A 226 2.03 -8.62 12.82
N CYS A 227 1.45 -9.68 12.26
CA CYS A 227 0.09 -9.65 11.74
C CYS A 227 -0.89 -10.01 12.86
N CYS A 228 -1.89 -9.17 13.11
CA CYS A 228 -3.00 -9.59 13.96
C CYS A 228 -3.75 -10.74 13.26
N PRO A 229 -3.82 -11.96 13.83
CA PRO A 229 -4.67 -12.99 13.28
C PRO A 229 -6.11 -12.50 13.35
N THR A 230 -6.86 -12.67 12.25
CA THR A 230 -8.27 -12.28 12.11
C THR A 230 -9.05 -12.42 13.42
N VAL A 231 -9.60 -11.31 13.92
CA VAL A 231 -10.71 -11.28 14.90
C VAL A 231 -11.95 -11.92 14.31
#